data_AF-A0A7R9WEK8-F1
#
_entry.id   AF-A0A7R9WEK8-F1
#
_cell.length_a   1.000
_cell.length_b   1.000
_cell.length_c   1.000
_cell.angle_alpha   90.00
_cell.angle_beta   90.00
_cell.angle_gamma   90.00
#
_symmetry.space_group_name_H-M   'P 1'
#
loop_
_entity.id
_entity.type
_entity.pdbx_description
1 polymer ?
#
loop_
_entity_poly.entity_id
_entity_poly.type
_entity_poly.pdbx_seq_one_letter_code
_entity_poly.pdbx_strand_id
1 'polypeptide(L)'
;VGAKVGSILVPYYIVLLALLFIMSKGQGHFMGKVMLLRTATLFFCMSLIYYPLVHERTLSPMKPSKKTKMSGTNATSTMMKMPQQDHNVSASTSSPIVYTDHIFPISFGIPSGRLGRAQHFDTLNKTRDFAFIVPGNKATYIYKTEESYYNGYSEGWFGITFKKAGFDCMRHYEIIAAGAIPYFLGINDIPSNTLQGFPIDMVRQAMNLPGVPTEQEVRQHLQQHKMTNGLNINHTIFDENKYNQLFHLILNQTLEKLTWASKARYILATIRQHYPCLTTEPRVLMVTTKDCEYQSCTLYGGFYEVLGPDRFASLFGPKAELFPSWNNTHHSYGGGFSFVHAFKNNFNASETNEVVLQRFREGFYNIVIITNAGNMYCGLGEYFWKREAALEEFLNITRTYDPLVIFVDGSDANGCHNWQSPPYHMHFIREWKAARQIFRSQPRQWSGCWKRSG
;
A
#
# COMPACT_ATOMS: atom_id res chain seq x y z
N VAL A 1 5.62 21.06 -33.27
CA VAL A 1 6.17 21.35 -31.93
C VAL A 1 7.70 21.42 -31.95
N GLY A 2 8.41 20.47 -32.58
CA GLY A 2 9.89 20.51 -32.72
C GLY A 2 10.47 21.80 -33.34
N ALA A 3 9.80 22.40 -34.33
CA ALA A 3 10.27 23.65 -34.94
C ALA A 3 10.09 24.92 -34.06
N LYS A 4 9.19 24.90 -33.05
CA LYS A 4 8.96 26.03 -32.13
C LYS A 4 9.85 26.00 -30.88
N VAL A 5 10.39 24.83 -30.54
CA VAL A 5 11.32 24.67 -29.40
C VAL A 5 12.74 25.12 -29.78
N GLY A 6 13.14 24.91 -31.04
CA GLY A 6 14.44 25.36 -31.55
C GLY A 6 14.60 26.89 -31.56
N SER A 7 13.55 27.64 -31.85
CA SER A 7 13.60 29.12 -31.93
C SER A 7 13.76 29.82 -30.57
N ILE A 8 13.45 29.16 -29.46
CA ILE A 8 13.57 29.75 -28.11
C ILE A 8 14.91 29.40 -27.46
N LEU A 9 15.53 28.26 -27.79
CA LEU A 9 16.76 27.82 -27.13
C LEU A 9 18.04 28.40 -27.74
N VAL A 10 18.03 28.73 -29.04
CA VAL A 10 19.21 29.27 -29.74
C VAL A 10 19.72 30.60 -29.15
N PRO A 11 18.86 31.59 -28.79
CA PRO A 11 19.32 32.84 -28.19
C PRO A 11 20.00 32.63 -26.82
N TYR A 12 19.45 31.75 -25.98
CA TYR A 12 20.03 31.44 -24.66
C TYR A 12 21.39 30.74 -24.78
N TYR A 13 21.57 29.93 -25.81
CA TYR A 13 22.83 29.23 -26.09
C TYR A 13 23.95 30.22 -26.45
N ILE A 14 23.64 31.23 -27.26
CA ILE A 14 24.60 32.27 -27.67
C ILE A 14 25.00 33.14 -26.47
N VAL A 15 24.04 33.53 -25.62
CA VAL A 15 24.31 34.32 -24.40
C VAL A 15 25.16 33.54 -23.39
N LEU A 16 24.88 32.25 -23.19
CA LEU A 16 25.64 31.40 -22.27
C LEU A 16 27.09 31.18 -22.76
N LEU A 17 27.27 30.96 -24.07
CA LEU A 17 28.62 30.83 -24.66
C LEU A 17 29.40 32.14 -24.57
N ALA A 18 28.75 33.29 -24.77
CA ALA A 18 29.38 34.59 -24.59
C ALA A 18 29.82 34.83 -23.12
N LEU A 19 28.98 34.47 -22.14
CA LEU A 19 29.31 34.58 -20.72
C LEU A 19 30.47 33.66 -20.32
N LEU A 20 30.48 32.42 -20.79
CA LEU A 20 31.59 31.48 -20.56
C LEU A 20 32.89 31.96 -21.22
N PHE A 21 32.81 32.59 -22.38
CA PHE A 21 33.97 33.17 -23.06
C PHE A 21 34.55 34.37 -22.28
N ILE A 22 33.68 35.26 -21.76
CA ILE A 22 34.08 36.39 -20.92
C ILE A 22 34.73 35.89 -19.62
N MET A 23 34.15 34.87 -18.97
CA MET A 23 34.73 34.27 -17.77
C MET A 23 36.09 33.60 -18.01
N SER A 24 36.32 33.05 -19.22
CA SER A 24 37.61 32.43 -19.57
C SER A 24 38.77 33.44 -19.70
N LYS A 25 38.47 34.72 -19.94
CA LYS A 25 39.49 35.78 -20.05
C LYS A 25 39.91 36.36 -18.70
N GLY A 26 39.16 36.10 -17.62
CA GLY A 26 39.37 36.74 -16.30
C GLY A 26 40.13 35.89 -15.26
N GLN A 27 40.37 34.60 -15.50
CA GLN A 27 41.06 33.73 -14.55
C GLN A 27 42.18 32.91 -15.21
N GLY A 28 43.27 32.73 -14.47
CA GLY A 28 44.49 32.07 -14.93
C GLY A 28 44.25 30.84 -15.79
N HIS A 29 45.03 30.76 -16.87
CA HIS A 29 44.84 29.95 -18.08
C HIS A 29 44.53 28.45 -17.89
N PHE A 30 44.73 27.91 -16.69
CA PHE A 30 44.55 26.51 -16.35
C PHE A 30 43.18 26.20 -15.75
N MET A 31 42.67 27.02 -14.82
CA MET A 31 41.40 26.74 -14.14
C MET A 31 40.19 26.96 -15.05
N GLY A 32 40.25 27.97 -15.93
CA GLY A 32 39.19 28.23 -16.90
C GLY A 32 38.97 27.09 -17.89
N LYS A 33 40.05 26.40 -18.32
CA LYS A 33 39.96 25.26 -19.25
C LYS A 33 39.33 24.03 -18.60
N VAL A 34 39.63 23.76 -17.33
CA VAL A 34 39.07 22.62 -16.59
C VAL A 34 37.58 22.83 -16.31
N MET A 35 37.17 24.05 -15.99
CA MET A 35 35.77 24.37 -15.74
C MET A 35 34.94 24.32 -17.03
N LEU A 36 35.49 24.79 -18.16
CA LEU A 36 34.84 24.71 -19.47
C LEU A 36 34.64 23.25 -19.91
N LEU A 37 35.65 22.40 -19.72
CA LEU A 37 35.58 20.98 -20.08
C LEU A 37 34.54 20.24 -19.23
N ARG A 38 34.52 20.45 -17.92
CA ARG A 38 33.52 19.84 -17.02
C ARG A 38 32.09 20.25 -17.36
N THR A 39 31.90 21.54 -17.70
CA THR A 39 30.57 22.05 -18.06
C THR A 39 30.12 21.46 -19.40
N ALA A 40 31.01 21.39 -20.40
CA ALA A 40 30.71 20.76 -21.69
C ALA A 40 30.35 19.26 -21.55
N THR A 41 31.08 18.52 -20.70
CA THR A 41 30.78 17.11 -20.41
C THR A 41 29.42 16.93 -19.73
N LEU A 42 29.09 17.78 -18.74
CA LEU A 42 27.80 17.71 -18.05
C LEU A 42 26.64 17.96 -19.02
N PHE A 43 26.79 18.91 -19.95
CA PHE A 43 25.78 19.22 -20.95
C PHE A 43 25.63 18.13 -22.03
N PHE A 44 26.72 17.49 -22.45
CA PHE A 44 26.66 16.33 -23.36
C PHE A 44 25.95 15.13 -22.73
N CYS A 45 26.14 14.92 -21.43
CA CYS A 45 25.40 13.90 -20.68
C CYS A 45 23.89 14.24 -20.59
N MET A 46 23.54 15.51 -20.37
CA MET A 46 22.14 15.94 -20.27
C MET A 46 21.39 15.84 -21.62
N SER A 47 22.06 16.12 -22.74
CA SER A 47 21.46 15.96 -24.08
C SER A 47 21.23 14.49 -24.45
N LEU A 48 22.13 13.58 -24.06
CA LEU A 48 21.95 12.13 -24.25
C LEU A 48 20.81 11.55 -23.42
N ILE A 49 20.51 12.13 -22.24
CA ILE A 49 19.43 11.67 -21.36
C ILE A 49 18.07 12.24 -21.81
N TYR A 50 18.02 13.46 -22.35
CA TYR A 50 16.74 14.10 -22.73
C TYR A 50 16.25 13.71 -24.13
N TYR A 51 17.13 13.32 -25.04
CA TYR A 51 16.74 12.98 -26.43
C TYR A 51 15.79 11.76 -26.55
N PRO A 52 15.93 10.68 -25.75
CA PRO A 52 15.00 9.54 -25.80
C PRO A 52 13.62 9.85 -25.20
N LEU A 53 13.55 10.73 -24.19
CA LEU A 53 12.33 10.99 -23.42
C LEU A 53 11.26 11.79 -24.18
N VAL A 54 11.65 12.52 -25.23
CA VAL A 54 10.71 13.29 -26.07
C VAL A 54 10.12 12.43 -27.18
N HIS A 55 10.77 11.32 -27.56
CA HIS A 55 10.33 10.51 -28.71
C HIS A 55 9.30 9.41 -28.38
N GLU A 56 9.17 9.01 -27.10
CA GLU A 56 8.22 7.97 -26.67
C GLU A 56 6.80 8.47 -26.35
N ARG A 57 6.54 9.79 -26.35
CA ARG A 57 5.23 10.36 -25.95
C ARG A 57 4.29 10.77 -27.10
N THR A 58 4.45 10.20 -28.29
CA THR A 58 3.49 10.38 -29.40
C THR A 58 3.04 9.06 -29.99
N LEU A 59 2.27 8.29 -29.23
CA LEU A 59 1.33 7.30 -29.76
C LEU A 59 -0.04 7.59 -29.15
N SER A 60 -0.91 8.24 -29.94
CA SER A 60 -2.32 8.47 -29.59
C SER A 60 -3.15 7.21 -29.85
N PRO A 61 -4.24 6.99 -29.09
CA PRO A 61 -5.09 5.81 -29.26
C PRO A 61 -5.92 5.87 -30.54
N MET A 62 -5.95 4.74 -31.26
CA MET A 62 -6.81 4.50 -32.43
C MET A 62 -8.29 4.66 -32.07
N LYS A 63 -9.02 5.42 -32.90
CA LYS A 63 -10.49 5.51 -32.87
C LYS A 63 -11.11 4.20 -33.41
N PRO A 64 -12.24 3.73 -32.84
CA PRO A 64 -12.96 2.61 -33.41
C PRO A 64 -13.71 3.01 -34.69
N SER A 65 -13.60 2.15 -35.69
CA SER A 65 -14.22 2.22 -37.00
C SER A 65 -15.74 1.99 -36.93
N LYS A 66 -16.50 2.82 -37.65
CA LYS A 66 -17.92 2.63 -37.98
C LYS A 66 -18.06 1.69 -39.17
N LYS A 67 -18.96 0.70 -39.08
CA LYS A 67 -19.74 0.03 -40.17
C LYS A 67 -20.43 -1.21 -39.56
N THR A 68 -21.67 -1.63 -39.85
CA THR A 68 -22.64 -1.31 -40.91
C THR A 68 -24.04 -1.74 -40.43
N LYS A 69 -25.10 -1.08 -40.91
CA LYS A 69 -26.50 -1.53 -40.86
C LYS A 69 -26.68 -2.83 -41.67
N MET A 70 -27.51 -3.74 -41.16
CA MET A 70 -28.29 -4.66 -41.98
C MET A 70 -29.74 -4.67 -41.49
N SER A 71 -30.64 -4.68 -42.46
CA SER A 71 -32.09 -4.46 -42.37
C SER A 71 -32.88 -5.75 -42.54
N GLY A 72 -34.12 -5.74 -42.04
CA GLY A 72 -35.21 -6.65 -42.44
C GLY A 72 -35.57 -7.69 -41.37
N THR A 73 -36.82 -8.06 -41.08
CA THR A 73 -38.18 -7.50 -41.19
C THR A 73 -39.10 -8.62 -40.67
N ASN A 74 -40.14 -8.25 -39.90
CA ASN A 74 -41.40 -8.97 -39.66
C ASN A 74 -41.34 -10.34 -38.96
N ALA A 75 -42.36 -10.84 -38.26
CA ALA A 75 -43.50 -10.36 -37.47
C ALA A 75 -44.25 -11.65 -37.11
N THR A 76 -44.61 -11.90 -35.84
CA THR A 76 -45.95 -12.43 -35.46
C THR A 76 -46.09 -12.58 -33.95
N SER A 77 -47.26 -12.12 -33.50
CA SER A 77 -47.87 -12.26 -32.19
C SER A 77 -48.24 -13.72 -31.87
N THR A 78 -48.04 -14.15 -30.62
CA THR A 78 -48.95 -15.12 -29.97
C THR A 78 -48.96 -14.89 -28.46
N MET A 79 -50.18 -14.78 -27.92
CA MET A 79 -50.53 -14.61 -26.51
C MET A 79 -50.26 -15.86 -25.65
N MET A 80 -50.22 -15.61 -24.33
CA MET A 80 -50.52 -16.52 -23.20
C MET A 80 -49.49 -17.61 -22.86
N LYS A 81 -48.80 -17.42 -21.72
CA LYS A 81 -49.09 -18.08 -20.43
C LYS A 81 -48.07 -17.66 -19.38
N MET A 82 -48.53 -17.20 -18.22
CA MET A 82 -47.74 -17.32 -16.98
C MET A 82 -47.53 -18.81 -16.69
N PRO A 83 -46.33 -19.19 -16.23
CA PRO A 83 -46.33 -19.84 -14.93
C PRO A 83 -45.15 -19.41 -14.05
N GLN A 84 -45.50 -19.26 -12.77
CA GLN A 84 -44.82 -19.74 -11.57
C GLN A 84 -43.31 -19.45 -11.39
N GLN A 85 -43.07 -18.78 -10.26
CA GLN A 85 -41.82 -18.74 -9.54
C GLN A 85 -41.21 -20.13 -9.41
N ASP A 86 -39.98 -20.28 -9.89
CA ASP A 86 -39.05 -21.27 -9.35
C ASP A 86 -37.79 -20.54 -8.90
N HIS A 87 -37.56 -20.60 -7.60
CA HIS A 87 -36.32 -20.24 -6.95
C HIS A 87 -35.20 -21.14 -7.50
N ASN A 88 -34.37 -20.61 -8.38
CA ASN A 88 -33.03 -21.14 -8.61
C ASN A 88 -32.07 -19.98 -8.86
N VAL A 89 -31.68 -19.32 -7.75
CA VAL A 89 -30.46 -18.51 -7.74
C VAL A 89 -29.32 -19.51 -7.94
N SER A 90 -28.78 -19.53 -9.15
CA SER A 90 -27.53 -20.21 -9.46
C SER A 90 -26.45 -19.67 -8.53
N ALA A 91 -26.16 -20.41 -7.47
CA ALA A 91 -24.96 -20.21 -6.67
C ALA A 91 -23.78 -20.30 -7.63
N SER A 92 -23.12 -19.15 -7.88
CA SER A 92 -21.84 -19.15 -8.57
C SER A 92 -20.88 -19.90 -7.66
N THR A 93 -20.64 -21.16 -8.00
CA THR A 93 -19.64 -22.01 -7.38
C THR A 93 -18.28 -21.41 -7.71
N SER A 94 -17.82 -20.47 -6.89
CA SER A 94 -16.42 -20.10 -6.83
C SER A 94 -15.68 -21.35 -6.36
N SER A 95 -14.95 -21.98 -7.29
CA SER A 95 -14.11 -23.12 -6.95
C SER A 95 -13.16 -22.72 -5.80
N PRO A 96 -12.97 -23.56 -4.78
CA PRO A 96 -12.06 -23.25 -3.69
C PRO A 96 -10.66 -23.04 -4.28
N ILE A 97 -10.10 -21.85 -4.03
CA ILE A 97 -8.76 -21.51 -4.47
C ILE A 97 -7.81 -22.42 -3.68
N VAL A 98 -7.19 -23.36 -4.38
CA VAL A 98 -6.07 -24.15 -3.85
C VAL A 98 -4.96 -23.18 -3.47
N TYR A 99 -4.77 -22.97 -2.17
CA TYR A 99 -3.55 -22.38 -1.65
C TYR A 99 -2.42 -23.30 -2.12
N THR A 100 -1.42 -22.76 -2.81
CA THR A 100 -0.11 -23.41 -2.72
C THR A 100 0.29 -23.30 -1.25
N ASP A 101 0.68 -24.39 -0.60
CA ASP A 101 0.79 -24.55 0.87
C ASP A 101 1.57 -23.46 1.63
N HIS A 102 2.22 -22.50 0.97
CA HIS A 102 3.10 -21.50 1.57
C HIS A 102 2.78 -20.05 1.17
N ILE A 103 1.63 -19.78 0.52
CA ILE A 103 1.23 -18.42 0.14
C ILE A 103 -0.03 -18.01 0.89
N PHE A 104 0.04 -16.87 1.59
CA PHE A 104 -0.98 -16.40 2.51
C PHE A 104 -1.38 -14.95 2.20
N PRO A 105 -2.66 -14.58 2.36
CA PRO A 105 -3.07 -13.19 2.20
C PRO A 105 -2.61 -12.36 3.41
N ILE A 106 -2.35 -11.07 3.21
CA ILE A 106 -2.14 -10.10 4.28
C ILE A 106 -2.84 -8.78 3.93
N SER A 107 -3.00 -7.90 4.91
CA SER A 107 -3.50 -6.55 4.70
C SER A 107 -2.60 -5.54 5.42
N PHE A 108 -2.88 -4.26 5.23
CA PHE A 108 -2.43 -3.24 6.14
C PHE A 108 -3.05 -3.41 7.54
N GLY A 109 -2.52 -2.63 8.48
CA GLY A 109 -3.09 -2.45 9.79
C GLY A 109 -2.89 -1.02 10.28
N ILE A 110 -3.66 -0.66 11.29
CA ILE A 110 -3.62 0.66 11.93
C ILE A 110 -3.07 0.52 13.36
N PRO A 111 -2.31 1.50 13.90
CA PRO A 111 -1.92 1.42 15.30
C PRO A 111 -3.16 1.45 16.19
N SER A 112 -3.20 0.58 17.19
CA SER A 112 -4.36 0.41 18.08
C SER A 112 -4.76 1.71 18.79
N GLY A 113 -3.78 2.56 19.13
CA GLY A 113 -4.00 3.87 19.72
C GLY A 113 -4.85 4.82 18.86
N ARG A 114 -4.89 4.66 17.53
CA ARG A 114 -5.73 5.48 16.65
C ARG A 114 -7.19 5.05 16.66
N LEU A 115 -7.48 3.80 17.04
CA LEU A 115 -8.85 3.29 17.17
C LEU A 115 -9.52 3.74 18.47
N GLY A 116 -8.77 4.29 19.44
CA GLY A 116 -9.32 4.74 20.73
C GLY A 116 -10.43 5.79 20.59
N ARG A 117 -10.36 6.64 19.56
CA ARG A 117 -11.44 7.60 19.26
C ARG A 117 -12.75 6.90 18.89
N ALA A 118 -12.68 5.92 17.99
CA ALA A 118 -13.84 5.16 17.55
C ALA A 118 -14.44 4.30 18.67
N GLN A 119 -13.67 3.92 19.69
CA GLN A 119 -14.19 3.20 20.87
C GLN A 119 -15.13 4.06 21.73
N HIS A 120 -15.00 5.38 21.66
CA HIS A 120 -15.90 6.35 22.29
C HIS A 120 -16.87 6.97 21.28
N PHE A 121 -17.25 6.20 20.25
CA PHE A 121 -18.16 6.63 19.22
C PHE A 121 -19.49 7.11 19.80
N ASP A 122 -19.86 8.33 19.42
CA ASP A 122 -21.11 8.99 19.76
C ASP A 122 -21.75 9.52 18.46
N THR A 123 -22.96 9.08 18.15
CA THR A 123 -23.71 9.53 16.98
C THR A 123 -24.10 10.99 17.04
N LEU A 124 -24.11 11.61 18.23
CA LEU A 124 -24.43 13.03 18.40
C LEU A 124 -23.42 13.96 17.70
N ASN A 125 -22.24 13.45 17.34
CA ASN A 125 -21.22 14.20 16.62
C ASN A 125 -21.40 14.18 15.08
N LYS A 126 -22.43 13.50 14.56
CA LYS A 126 -22.71 13.45 13.12
C LYS A 126 -23.37 14.75 12.66
N THR A 127 -22.68 15.52 11.83
CA THR A 127 -23.14 16.81 11.29
C THR A 127 -23.33 16.79 9.77
N ARG A 128 -22.98 15.67 9.12
CA ARG A 128 -23.08 15.47 7.67
C ARG A 128 -23.33 14.00 7.35
N ASP A 129 -23.92 13.74 6.19
CA ASP A 129 -24.18 12.36 5.73
C ASP A 129 -22.93 11.68 5.21
N PHE A 130 -22.09 12.43 4.50
CA PHE A 130 -20.81 11.97 3.99
C PHE A 130 -19.70 12.94 4.40
N ALA A 131 -18.57 12.39 4.84
CA ALA A 131 -17.36 13.15 5.17
C ALA A 131 -16.92 14.04 3.99
N PHE A 132 -16.23 15.14 4.31
CA PHE A 132 -15.82 16.13 3.30
C PHE A 132 -14.85 15.57 2.25
N ILE A 133 -13.97 14.65 2.67
CA ILE A 133 -12.88 14.17 1.83
C ILE A 133 -13.44 13.28 0.72
N VAL A 134 -13.22 13.68 -0.53
CA VAL A 134 -13.45 12.87 -1.72
C VAL A 134 -12.10 12.37 -2.22
N PRO A 135 -11.81 11.05 -2.19
CA PRO A 135 -10.50 10.60 -2.57
C PRO A 135 -10.20 10.90 -4.05
N GLY A 136 -8.96 11.30 -4.34
CA GLY A 136 -8.56 11.70 -5.69
C GLY A 136 -8.86 13.16 -6.05
N ASN A 137 -9.73 13.85 -5.30
CA ASN A 137 -9.93 15.29 -5.45
C ASN A 137 -9.04 16.07 -4.47
N LYS A 138 -7.89 16.57 -4.92
CA LYS A 138 -6.93 17.31 -4.07
C LYS A 138 -7.55 18.52 -3.34
N ALA A 139 -8.60 19.13 -3.89
CA ALA A 139 -9.27 20.28 -3.26
C ALA A 139 -9.95 19.93 -1.94
N THR A 140 -10.30 18.66 -1.70
CA THR A 140 -10.92 18.23 -0.43
C THR A 140 -9.91 17.88 0.66
N TYR A 141 -8.61 17.86 0.35
CA TYR A 141 -7.54 17.52 1.30
C TYR A 141 -7.09 18.79 2.05
N ILE A 142 -8.01 19.37 2.83
CA ILE A 142 -7.83 20.67 3.47
C ILE A 142 -7.15 20.61 4.84
N TYR A 143 -7.18 19.46 5.51
CA TYR A 143 -6.69 19.29 6.88
C TYR A 143 -5.17 19.38 6.96
N LYS A 144 -4.68 20.02 8.03
CA LYS A 144 -3.24 20.25 8.28
C LYS A 144 -2.71 19.50 9.49
N THR A 145 -3.61 19.01 10.36
CA THR A 145 -3.27 18.20 11.52
C THR A 145 -3.97 16.86 11.44
N GLU A 146 -3.38 15.83 12.03
CA GLU A 146 -4.00 14.51 12.11
C GLU A 146 -5.35 14.58 12.85
N GLU A 147 -5.41 15.31 13.95
CA GLU A 147 -6.64 15.48 14.73
C GLU A 147 -7.78 16.06 13.89
N SER A 148 -7.53 17.14 13.14
CA SER A 148 -8.54 17.75 12.25
C SER A 148 -8.93 16.83 11.10
N TYR A 149 -8.00 16.04 10.58
CA TYR A 149 -8.25 15.03 9.55
C TYR A 149 -9.23 13.95 10.04
N TYR A 150 -8.98 13.38 11.22
CA TYR A 150 -9.91 12.40 11.80
C TYR A 150 -11.24 13.04 12.22
N ASN A 151 -11.25 14.30 12.70
CA ASN A 151 -12.49 15.01 13.02
C ASN A 151 -13.35 15.20 11.76
N GLY A 152 -12.71 15.51 10.62
CA GLY A 152 -13.40 15.66 9.35
C GLY A 152 -14.14 14.40 8.87
N TYR A 153 -13.59 13.22 9.15
CA TYR A 153 -14.31 11.97 8.91
C TYR A 153 -15.37 11.69 9.98
N SER A 154 -15.11 12.01 11.26
CA SER A 154 -16.04 11.71 12.35
C SER A 154 -17.37 12.44 12.23
N GLU A 155 -17.37 13.61 11.59
CA GLU A 155 -18.58 14.38 11.28
C GLU A 155 -19.56 13.63 10.36
N GLY A 156 -19.08 12.71 9.52
CA GLY A 156 -19.88 11.98 8.55
C GLY A 156 -20.40 10.64 9.04
N TRP A 157 -21.62 10.26 8.66
CA TRP A 157 -22.07 8.87 8.78
C TRP A 157 -21.17 7.97 7.92
N PHE A 158 -20.90 8.38 6.68
CA PHE A 158 -20.01 7.64 5.80
C PHE A 158 -18.76 8.43 5.39
N GLY A 159 -17.64 7.74 5.22
CA GLY A 159 -16.45 8.29 4.56
C GLY A 159 -16.27 7.66 3.18
N ILE A 160 -16.16 8.45 2.10
CA ILE A 160 -15.99 7.88 0.76
C ILE A 160 -14.60 7.27 0.62
N THR A 161 -14.54 6.03 0.17
CA THR A 161 -13.30 5.35 -0.18
C THR A 161 -13.47 4.51 -1.45
N PHE A 162 -12.36 4.17 -2.09
CA PHE A 162 -12.34 3.29 -3.26
C PHE A 162 -10.92 2.78 -3.50
N LYS A 163 -10.80 1.84 -4.43
CA LYS A 163 -9.52 1.32 -4.91
C LYS A 163 -8.64 2.44 -5.49
N LYS A 164 -7.44 2.65 -4.95
CA LYS A 164 -6.42 3.52 -5.58
C LYS A 164 -5.49 2.68 -6.46
N ALA A 165 -4.20 2.62 -6.10
CA ALA A 165 -3.25 1.72 -6.74
C ALA A 165 -3.64 0.25 -6.43
N GLY A 166 -4.09 0.02 -5.21
CA GLY A 166 -4.69 -1.23 -4.73
C GLY A 166 -6.08 -1.05 -4.10
N PHE A 167 -6.76 -2.16 -3.85
CA PHE A 167 -7.97 -2.26 -3.03
C PHE A 167 -7.69 -2.09 -1.54
N ASP A 168 -6.51 -2.49 -1.05
CA ASP A 168 -6.15 -2.26 0.36
C ASP A 168 -5.50 -0.88 0.53
N CYS A 169 -6.23 0.04 1.14
CA CYS A 169 -5.82 1.44 1.31
C CYS A 169 -5.95 1.85 2.77
N MET A 170 -4.99 2.63 3.27
CA MET A 170 -5.03 3.08 4.68
C MET A 170 -6.28 3.88 5.05
N ARG A 171 -6.87 4.60 4.09
CA ARG A 171 -8.09 5.37 4.28
C ARG A 171 -9.25 4.54 4.85
N HIS A 172 -9.35 3.26 4.50
CA HIS A 172 -10.43 2.40 4.98
C HIS A 172 -10.41 2.32 6.50
N TYR A 173 -9.21 2.14 7.07
CA TYR A 173 -8.99 2.04 8.50
C TYR A 173 -9.08 3.41 9.18
N GLU A 174 -8.63 4.48 8.51
CA GLU A 174 -8.74 5.85 9.02
C GLU A 174 -10.19 6.30 9.18
N ILE A 175 -11.06 5.95 8.23
CA ILE A 175 -12.51 6.22 8.31
C ILE A 175 -13.13 5.49 9.51
N ILE A 176 -12.78 4.20 9.70
CA ILE A 176 -13.27 3.40 10.84
C ILE A 176 -12.76 4.00 12.16
N ALA A 177 -11.47 4.32 12.25
CA ALA A 177 -10.85 4.92 13.42
C ALA A 177 -11.38 6.33 13.75
N ALA A 178 -11.89 7.05 12.75
CA ALA A 178 -12.60 8.31 12.95
C ALA A 178 -14.03 8.14 13.47
N GLY A 179 -14.57 6.92 13.53
CA GLY A 179 -15.96 6.70 13.94
C GLY A 179 -16.97 6.76 12.80
N ALA A 180 -16.58 6.50 11.55
CA ALA A 180 -17.48 6.46 10.40
C ALA A 180 -17.39 5.10 9.68
N ILE A 181 -18.42 4.73 8.91
CA ILE A 181 -18.34 3.54 8.05
C ILE A 181 -17.78 3.93 6.67
N PRO A 182 -16.82 3.17 6.10
CA PRO A 182 -16.38 3.39 4.74
C PRO A 182 -17.52 3.17 3.73
N TYR A 183 -17.81 4.17 2.89
CA TYR A 183 -18.62 3.97 1.69
C TYR A 183 -17.69 3.62 0.54
N PHE A 184 -17.59 2.32 0.24
CA PHE A 184 -16.55 1.76 -0.61
C PHE A 184 -17.05 1.62 -2.06
N LEU A 185 -16.68 2.56 -2.93
CA LEU A 185 -17.03 2.47 -4.36
C LEU A 185 -16.27 1.32 -5.02
N GLY A 186 -17.00 0.38 -5.63
CA GLY A 186 -16.44 -0.83 -6.22
C GLY A 186 -16.18 -1.95 -5.21
N ILE A 187 -16.92 -1.99 -4.09
CA ILE A 187 -16.78 -3.05 -3.07
C ILE A 187 -17.04 -4.45 -3.63
N ASN A 188 -17.84 -4.57 -4.69
CA ASN A 188 -18.13 -5.84 -5.35
C ASN A 188 -17.02 -6.28 -6.33
N ASP A 189 -16.08 -5.39 -6.65
CA ASP A 189 -14.95 -5.68 -7.54
C ASP A 189 -13.71 -6.19 -6.78
N ILE A 190 -13.78 -6.28 -5.45
CA ILE A 190 -12.66 -6.71 -4.60
C ILE A 190 -12.33 -8.18 -4.93
N PRO A 191 -11.09 -8.49 -5.37
CA PRO A 191 -10.69 -9.87 -5.61
C PRO A 191 -10.71 -10.70 -4.34
N SER A 192 -11.02 -11.99 -4.47
CA SER A 192 -10.81 -12.98 -3.40
C SER A 192 -9.41 -12.86 -2.80
N ASN A 193 -9.25 -13.11 -1.50
CA ASN A 193 -7.97 -13.06 -0.78
C ASN A 193 -7.29 -11.68 -0.76
N THR A 194 -8.00 -10.61 -1.10
CA THR A 194 -7.56 -9.22 -0.88
C THR A 194 -8.25 -8.67 0.37
N LEU A 195 -7.66 -7.66 1.03
CA LEU A 195 -8.23 -7.04 2.24
C LEU A 195 -8.40 -8.07 3.39
N GLN A 196 -7.37 -8.87 3.65
CA GLN A 196 -7.38 -9.93 4.66
C GLN A 196 -7.85 -9.42 6.04
N GLY A 197 -8.98 -9.93 6.51
CA GLY A 197 -9.57 -9.57 7.80
C GLY A 197 -10.44 -8.32 7.81
N PHE A 198 -10.53 -7.56 6.71
CA PHE A 198 -11.42 -6.40 6.60
C PHE A 198 -12.89 -6.83 6.57
N PRO A 199 -13.81 -6.12 7.25
CA PRO A 199 -15.23 -6.50 7.34
C PRO A 199 -16.05 -6.10 6.09
N ILE A 200 -15.67 -6.65 4.92
CA ILE A 200 -16.29 -6.32 3.62
C ILE A 200 -17.81 -6.47 3.66
N ASP A 201 -18.33 -7.58 4.19
CA ASP A 201 -19.76 -7.86 4.17
C ASP A 201 -20.57 -6.92 5.08
N MET A 202 -20.00 -6.51 6.22
CA MET A 202 -20.66 -5.56 7.13
C MET A 202 -20.66 -4.15 6.53
N VAL A 203 -19.57 -3.75 5.90
CA VAL A 203 -19.48 -2.48 5.16
C VAL A 203 -20.50 -2.47 4.02
N ARG A 204 -20.59 -3.56 3.25
CA ARG A 204 -21.60 -3.71 2.19
C ARG A 204 -23.02 -3.63 2.72
N GLN A 205 -23.30 -4.25 3.87
CA GLN A 205 -24.62 -4.15 4.51
C GLN A 205 -24.95 -2.70 4.90
N ALA A 206 -23.99 -1.98 5.48
CA ALA A 206 -24.19 -0.57 5.87
C ALA A 206 -24.47 0.34 4.67
N MET A 207 -23.76 0.13 3.55
CA MET A 207 -23.99 0.86 2.29
C MET A 207 -25.38 0.61 1.68
N ASN A 208 -26.03 -0.51 2.02
CA ASN A 208 -27.34 -0.91 1.51
C ASN A 208 -28.47 -0.68 2.52
N LEU A 209 -28.24 0.03 3.62
CA LEU A 209 -29.31 0.41 4.54
C LEU A 209 -30.33 1.30 3.82
N PRO A 210 -31.64 1.20 4.16
CA PRO A 210 -32.65 2.06 3.57
C PRO A 210 -32.30 3.53 3.75
N GLY A 211 -32.53 4.33 2.71
CA GLY A 211 -32.22 5.76 2.70
C GLY A 211 -30.77 6.12 2.39
N VAL A 212 -29.83 5.18 2.45
CA VAL A 212 -28.46 5.41 1.97
C VAL A 212 -28.46 5.44 0.43
N PRO A 213 -27.86 6.45 -0.22
CA PRO A 213 -27.75 6.49 -1.67
C PRO A 213 -27.03 5.26 -2.23
N THR A 214 -27.46 4.78 -3.39
CA THR A 214 -26.82 3.69 -4.12
C THR A 214 -25.45 4.11 -4.65
N GLU A 215 -24.58 3.14 -4.94
CA GLU A 215 -23.24 3.45 -5.46
C GLU A 215 -23.31 4.24 -6.77
N GLN A 216 -24.30 3.97 -7.61
CA GLN A 216 -24.52 4.69 -8.85
C GLN A 216 -24.86 6.16 -8.61
N GLU A 217 -25.77 6.46 -7.65
CA GLU A 217 -26.14 7.83 -7.29
C GLU A 217 -24.94 8.59 -6.72
N VAL A 218 -24.18 7.95 -5.81
CA VAL A 218 -22.94 8.55 -5.27
C VAL A 218 -21.96 8.87 -6.40
N ARG A 219 -21.72 7.93 -7.33
CA ARG A 219 -20.83 8.15 -8.47
C ARG A 219 -21.29 9.29 -9.38
N GLN A 220 -22.58 9.32 -9.71
CA GLN A 220 -23.16 10.39 -10.53
C GLN A 220 -23.01 11.75 -9.85
N HIS A 221 -23.31 11.83 -8.56
CA HIS A 221 -23.13 13.05 -7.77
C HIS A 221 -21.67 13.52 -7.77
N LEU A 222 -20.72 12.62 -7.49
CA LEU A 222 -19.29 12.98 -7.48
C LEU A 222 -18.76 13.37 -8.87
N GLN A 223 -19.29 12.81 -9.95
CA GLN A 223 -18.93 13.22 -11.31
C GLN A 223 -19.42 14.63 -11.63
N GLN A 224 -20.62 14.99 -11.18
CA GLN A 224 -21.24 16.29 -11.45
C GLN A 224 -20.68 17.39 -10.54
N HIS A 225 -20.57 17.13 -9.24
CA HIS A 225 -20.28 18.15 -8.23
C HIS A 225 -18.84 18.09 -7.67
N LYS A 226 -18.13 16.97 -7.85
CA LYS A 226 -16.77 16.71 -7.34
C LYS A 226 -16.59 16.77 -5.82
N MET A 227 -17.66 17.01 -5.07
CA MET A 227 -17.72 17.20 -3.62
C MET A 227 -18.86 16.35 -3.04
N THR A 228 -18.96 16.24 -1.71
CA THR A 228 -20.07 15.52 -1.05
C THR A 228 -21.26 16.43 -0.68
N ASN A 229 -21.15 17.75 -0.89
CA ASN A 229 -22.23 18.68 -0.59
C ASN A 229 -23.50 18.35 -1.40
N GLY A 230 -24.59 18.04 -0.70
CA GLY A 230 -25.87 17.66 -1.31
C GLY A 230 -26.01 16.17 -1.59
N LEU A 231 -25.00 15.35 -1.27
CA LEU A 231 -25.15 13.91 -1.20
C LEU A 231 -25.72 13.55 0.17
N ASN A 232 -27.01 13.25 0.22
CA ASN A 232 -27.73 13.12 1.48
C ASN A 232 -28.30 11.70 1.67
N ILE A 233 -28.37 11.26 2.92
CA ILE A 233 -29.11 10.08 3.36
C ILE A 233 -30.57 10.50 3.58
N ASN A 234 -31.51 9.67 3.14
CA ASN A 234 -32.91 9.86 3.49
C ASN A 234 -33.17 9.37 4.93
N HIS A 235 -33.01 10.29 5.88
CA HIS A 235 -33.19 10.06 7.31
C HIS A 235 -34.61 9.64 7.73
N THR A 236 -35.62 9.80 6.86
CA THR A 236 -36.99 9.35 7.18
C THR A 236 -37.12 7.82 7.22
N ILE A 237 -36.22 7.12 6.51
CA ILE A 237 -36.19 5.66 6.42
C ILE A 237 -34.85 5.06 6.84
N PHE A 238 -33.85 5.89 7.16
CA PHE A 238 -32.54 5.43 7.60
C PHE A 238 -32.59 4.83 8.99
N ASP A 239 -32.15 3.58 9.10
CA ASP A 239 -32.09 2.88 10.38
C ASP A 239 -30.76 3.16 11.08
N GLU A 240 -30.73 4.25 11.85
CA GLU A 240 -29.55 4.65 12.64
C GLU A 240 -29.11 3.57 13.64
N ASN A 241 -30.06 2.86 14.25
CA ASN A 241 -29.75 1.78 15.19
C ASN A 241 -29.01 0.66 14.48
N LYS A 242 -29.46 0.27 13.29
CA LYS A 242 -28.78 -0.75 12.49
C LYS A 242 -27.42 -0.28 11.99
N TYR A 243 -27.28 0.98 11.59
CA TYR A 243 -25.99 1.57 11.27
C TYR A 243 -25.02 1.45 12.46
N ASN A 244 -25.46 1.83 13.66
CA ASN A 244 -24.62 1.79 14.86
C ASN A 244 -24.18 0.36 15.22
N GLN A 245 -25.10 -0.61 15.12
CA GLN A 245 -24.77 -2.02 15.30
C GLN A 245 -23.69 -2.48 14.31
N LEU A 246 -23.84 -2.15 13.03
CA LEU A 246 -22.86 -2.49 11.99
C LEU A 246 -21.51 -1.80 12.24
N PHE A 247 -21.52 -0.53 12.64
CA PHE A 247 -20.32 0.21 12.99
C PHE A 247 -19.56 -0.48 14.13
N HIS A 248 -20.23 -0.87 15.22
CA HIS A 248 -19.59 -1.57 16.32
C HIS A 248 -19.01 -2.93 15.91
N LEU A 249 -19.72 -3.70 15.07
CA LEU A 249 -19.21 -4.97 14.53
C LEU A 249 -17.95 -4.75 13.66
N ILE A 250 -17.98 -3.74 12.80
CA ILE A 250 -16.83 -3.33 11.95
C ILE A 250 -15.65 -2.91 12.82
N LEU A 251 -15.88 -2.09 13.85
CA LEU A 251 -14.85 -1.61 14.76
C LEU A 251 -14.24 -2.75 15.56
N ASN A 252 -15.05 -3.64 16.13
CA ASN A 252 -14.57 -4.80 16.88
C ASN A 252 -13.70 -5.71 16.00
N GLN A 253 -14.15 -6.02 14.79
CA GLN A 253 -13.35 -6.80 13.84
C GLN A 253 -12.04 -6.08 13.48
N THR A 254 -12.06 -4.75 13.37
CA THR A 254 -10.86 -3.95 13.10
C THR A 254 -9.87 -4.00 14.27
N LEU A 255 -10.35 -3.88 15.51
CA LEU A 255 -9.54 -4.01 16.72
C LEU A 255 -8.91 -5.42 16.83
N GLU A 256 -9.68 -6.45 16.53
CA GLU A 256 -9.22 -7.84 16.62
C GLU A 256 -8.23 -8.20 15.52
N LYS A 257 -8.51 -7.80 14.28
CA LYS A 257 -7.83 -8.36 13.10
C LYS A 257 -6.99 -7.37 12.32
N LEU A 258 -7.14 -6.07 12.50
CA LEU A 258 -6.57 -5.03 11.63
C LEU A 258 -5.70 -4.02 12.37
N THR A 259 -5.26 -4.35 13.59
CA THR A 259 -4.20 -3.59 14.26
C THR A 259 -2.81 -4.05 13.81
N TRP A 260 -1.80 -3.22 14.01
CA TRP A 260 -0.38 -3.59 13.82
C TRP A 260 -0.03 -4.89 14.55
N ALA A 261 -0.26 -4.94 15.87
CA ALA A 261 -0.02 -6.15 16.64
C ALA A 261 -0.80 -7.37 16.09
N SER A 262 -2.05 -7.20 15.66
CA SER A 262 -2.83 -8.30 15.07
C SER A 262 -2.23 -8.81 13.75
N LYS A 263 -1.69 -7.94 12.89
CA LYS A 263 -1.00 -8.37 11.66
C LYS A 263 0.28 -9.15 11.96
N ALA A 264 1.08 -8.71 12.92
CA ALA A 264 2.27 -9.44 13.35
C ALA A 264 1.93 -10.80 13.98
N ARG A 265 0.91 -10.85 14.86
CA ARG A 265 0.41 -12.10 15.44
C ARG A 265 -0.12 -13.06 14.39
N TYR A 266 -0.82 -12.54 13.37
CA TYR A 266 -1.29 -13.36 12.25
C TYR A 266 -0.13 -14.04 11.51
N ILE A 267 0.94 -13.31 11.19
CA ILE A 267 2.14 -13.90 10.57
C ILE A 267 2.75 -14.97 11.49
N LEU A 268 2.98 -14.66 12.77
CA LEU A 268 3.57 -15.60 13.74
C LEU A 268 2.71 -16.86 13.94
N ALA A 269 1.39 -16.71 13.99
CA ALA A 269 0.46 -17.84 14.09
C ALA A 269 0.51 -18.72 12.84
N THR A 270 0.54 -18.10 11.66
CA THR A 270 0.67 -18.81 10.37
C THR A 270 1.99 -19.58 10.30
N ILE A 271 3.11 -18.98 10.75
CA ILE A 271 4.40 -19.67 10.86
C ILE A 271 4.30 -20.89 11.76
N ARG A 272 3.73 -20.76 12.96
CA ARG A 272 3.64 -21.87 13.92
C ARG A 272 2.76 -23.00 13.41
N GLN A 273 1.67 -22.67 12.72
CA GLN A 273 0.80 -23.67 12.10
C GLN A 273 1.54 -24.45 11.01
N HIS A 274 2.38 -23.76 10.23
CA HIS A 274 3.07 -24.35 9.09
C HIS A 274 4.38 -25.06 9.43
N TYR A 275 5.09 -24.53 10.42
CA TYR A 275 6.36 -25.03 10.94
C TYR A 275 6.25 -25.26 12.46
N PRO A 276 5.48 -26.27 12.91
CA PRO A 276 5.28 -26.55 14.34
C PRO A 276 6.59 -26.94 15.06
N CYS A 277 7.63 -27.32 14.30
CA CYS A 277 8.97 -27.58 14.80
C CYS A 277 9.69 -26.34 15.35
N LEU A 278 9.21 -25.12 15.02
CA LEU A 278 9.78 -23.86 15.51
C LEU A 278 9.34 -23.65 16.96
N THR A 279 10.01 -24.35 17.88
CA THR A 279 9.70 -24.36 19.31
C THR A 279 10.30 -23.19 20.09
N THR A 280 11.29 -22.52 19.50
CA THR A 280 11.97 -21.39 20.12
C THR A 280 11.16 -20.12 19.98
N GLU A 281 11.29 -19.21 20.96
CA GLU A 281 10.71 -17.87 20.86
C GLU A 281 11.12 -17.15 19.56
N PRO A 282 10.20 -16.40 18.91
CA PRO A 282 10.50 -15.68 17.68
C PRO A 282 11.53 -14.58 17.93
N ARG A 283 12.56 -14.53 17.10
CA ARG A 283 13.54 -13.44 17.02
C ARG A 283 13.64 -13.02 15.56
N VAL A 284 13.04 -11.87 15.26
CA VAL A 284 12.71 -11.44 13.89
C VAL A 284 13.67 -10.34 13.44
N LEU A 285 14.35 -10.57 12.32
CA LEU A 285 15.05 -9.53 11.57
C LEU A 285 14.18 -9.11 10.38
N MET A 286 13.84 -7.83 10.28
CA MET A 286 13.13 -7.27 9.13
C MET A 286 14.11 -6.62 8.16
N VAL A 287 14.02 -6.99 6.88
CA VAL A 287 14.76 -6.38 5.78
C VAL A 287 13.79 -5.45 5.04
N THR A 288 13.90 -4.15 5.31
CA THR A 288 13.02 -3.11 4.76
C THR A 288 13.73 -1.76 4.73
N THR A 289 13.20 -0.79 3.98
CA THR A 289 13.70 0.60 4.01
C THR A 289 13.50 1.28 5.35
N LYS A 290 14.30 2.33 5.60
CA LYS A 290 14.09 3.30 6.69
C LYS A 290 12.77 4.06 6.54
N ASP A 291 12.40 4.37 5.30
CA ASP A 291 11.17 5.08 4.99
C ASP A 291 9.95 4.24 5.37
N CYS A 292 8.94 4.90 5.91
CA CYS A 292 7.67 4.28 6.20
C CYS A 292 6.76 4.32 4.97
N GLU A 293 6.52 3.15 4.40
CA GLU A 293 5.30 2.94 3.62
C GLU A 293 4.36 2.04 4.42
N TYR A 294 3.07 2.05 4.05
CA TYR A 294 2.01 1.49 4.87
C TYR A 294 2.20 0.01 5.25
N GLN A 295 2.67 -0.86 4.34
CA GLN A 295 2.88 -2.28 4.66
C GLN A 295 4.03 -2.45 5.64
N SER A 296 5.20 -1.89 5.34
CA SER A 296 6.37 -2.05 6.18
C SER A 296 6.22 -1.35 7.52
N CYS A 297 5.46 -0.26 7.62
CA CYS A 297 5.12 0.35 8.90
C CYS A 297 4.13 -0.49 9.71
N THR A 298 3.13 -1.06 9.05
CA THR A 298 2.24 -2.04 9.67
C THR A 298 3.05 -3.19 10.29
N LEU A 299 3.99 -3.75 9.53
CA LEU A 299 4.81 -4.88 9.98
C LEU A 299 5.81 -4.46 11.06
N TYR A 300 6.58 -3.40 10.83
CA TYR A 300 7.57 -2.91 11.78
C TYR A 300 6.90 -2.57 13.11
N GLY A 301 5.83 -1.76 13.07
CA GLY A 301 5.08 -1.39 14.26
C GLY A 301 4.52 -2.62 14.97
N GLY A 302 3.95 -3.57 14.23
CA GLY A 302 3.35 -4.77 14.79
C GLY A 302 4.35 -5.70 15.46
N PHE A 303 5.48 -5.99 14.80
CA PHE A 303 6.52 -6.84 15.39
C PHE A 303 7.21 -6.14 16.56
N TYR A 304 7.42 -4.83 16.49
CA TYR A 304 7.95 -4.07 17.62
C TYR A 304 7.00 -4.11 18.83
N GLU A 305 5.69 -3.92 18.64
CA GLU A 305 4.69 -4.04 19.71
C GLU A 305 4.63 -5.44 20.32
N VAL A 306 4.73 -6.49 19.49
CA VAL A 306 4.53 -7.88 19.94
C VAL A 306 5.80 -8.48 20.55
N LEU A 307 6.97 -8.18 20.01
CA LEU A 307 8.22 -8.84 20.37
C LEU A 307 9.15 -7.97 21.22
N GLY A 308 9.02 -6.65 21.12
CA GLY A 308 9.92 -5.68 21.74
C GLY A 308 11.29 -5.59 21.04
N PRO A 309 12.11 -4.57 21.40
CA PRO A 309 13.43 -4.33 20.80
C PRO A 309 14.45 -5.45 21.09
N ASP A 310 14.21 -6.28 22.12
CA ASP A 310 15.11 -7.39 22.44
C ASP A 310 15.01 -8.55 21.46
N ARG A 311 13.90 -8.66 20.71
CA ARG A 311 13.62 -9.79 19.81
C ARG A 311 13.24 -9.38 18.40
N PHE A 312 13.16 -8.09 18.13
CA PHE A 312 12.82 -7.55 16.82
C PHE A 312 13.74 -6.39 16.46
N ALA A 313 14.30 -6.43 15.26
CA ALA A 313 15.05 -5.32 14.70
C ALA A 313 14.85 -5.22 13.18
N SER A 314 15.24 -4.08 12.61
CA SER A 314 15.28 -3.86 11.16
C SER A 314 16.72 -3.66 10.70
N LEU A 315 17.12 -4.38 9.64
CA LEU A 315 18.49 -4.42 9.14
C LEU A 315 19.01 -3.03 8.73
N PHE A 316 18.16 -2.21 8.12
CA PHE A 316 18.53 -0.88 7.66
C PHE A 316 18.16 0.20 8.67
N GLY A 317 17.92 -0.16 9.92
CA GLY A 317 17.58 0.76 11.00
C GLY A 317 16.07 0.91 11.21
N PRO A 318 15.69 1.63 12.27
CA PRO A 318 14.30 1.78 12.66
C PRO A 318 13.51 2.62 11.65
N LYS A 319 12.19 2.41 11.65
CA LYS A 319 11.26 3.35 11.05
C LYS A 319 11.05 4.53 12.01
N ALA A 320 12.03 5.43 12.01
CA ALA A 320 12.17 6.48 13.01
C ALA A 320 10.91 7.34 13.15
N GLU A 321 10.18 7.60 12.06
CA GLU A 321 8.96 8.40 12.08
C GLU A 321 7.83 7.86 12.97
N LEU A 322 7.84 6.56 13.30
CA LEU A 322 6.88 5.97 14.24
C LEU A 322 7.11 6.42 15.69
N PHE A 323 8.27 7.00 15.99
CA PHE A 323 8.70 7.36 17.34
C PHE A 323 8.75 8.89 17.52
N PRO A 324 8.46 9.42 18.73
CA PRO A 324 8.44 10.86 19.01
C PRO A 324 9.81 11.54 18.82
N SER A 325 10.90 10.78 18.94
CA SER A 325 12.27 11.25 18.72
C SER A 325 12.56 11.71 17.29
N TRP A 326 11.66 11.45 16.34
CA TRP A 326 11.80 11.87 14.95
C TRP A 326 11.12 13.21 14.69
N ASN A 327 11.94 14.23 14.45
CA ASN A 327 11.52 15.62 14.28
C ASN A 327 11.21 16.02 12.82
N ASN A 328 11.47 15.15 11.83
CA ASN A 328 11.32 15.50 10.41
C ASN A 328 10.11 14.82 9.76
N THR A 329 8.92 15.37 9.95
CA THR A 329 7.67 14.80 9.42
C THR A 329 7.38 15.18 7.96
N HIS A 330 8.20 16.05 7.35
CA HIS A 330 7.91 16.65 6.04
C HIS A 330 7.96 15.68 4.85
N HIS A 331 8.52 14.47 5.03
CA HIS A 331 8.68 13.48 3.96
C HIS A 331 7.77 12.26 4.10
N SER A 332 7.00 12.16 5.17
CA SER A 332 6.16 10.98 5.40
C SER A 332 4.97 10.95 4.42
N TYR A 333 4.72 9.78 3.85
CA TYR A 333 3.63 9.59 2.90
C TYR A 333 2.29 9.98 3.53
N GLY A 334 1.44 10.72 2.80
CA GLY A 334 0.17 11.21 3.34
C GLY A 334 0.32 12.27 4.45
N GLY A 335 1.48 12.90 4.57
CA GLY A 335 1.77 13.86 5.65
C GLY A 335 2.01 13.19 7.00
N GLY A 336 2.22 11.87 7.01
CA GLY A 336 2.49 11.11 8.23
C GLY A 336 1.26 10.80 9.08
N PHE A 337 0.06 11.19 8.64
CA PHE A 337 -1.17 10.88 9.36
C PHE A 337 -1.30 9.37 9.57
N SER A 338 -1.79 9.01 10.75
CA SER A 338 -2.04 7.66 11.25
C SER A 338 -0.79 6.90 11.72
N PHE A 339 0.41 7.25 11.25
CA PHE A 339 1.64 6.49 11.49
C PHE A 339 2.68 7.25 12.32
N VAL A 340 2.82 8.55 12.07
CA VAL A 340 3.83 9.35 12.76
C VAL A 340 3.54 9.41 14.25
N HIS A 341 4.59 9.24 15.04
CA HIS A 341 4.54 9.28 16.52
C HIS A 341 3.49 8.34 17.11
N ALA A 342 3.24 7.20 16.45
CA ALA A 342 2.31 6.19 16.96
C ALA A 342 2.81 5.55 18.27
N PHE A 343 4.12 5.44 18.45
CA PHE A 343 4.71 5.04 19.72
C PHE A 343 4.83 6.22 20.68
N LYS A 344 4.61 5.95 21.98
CA LYS A 344 4.79 6.94 23.05
C LYS A 344 6.25 7.05 23.52
N ASN A 345 7.01 5.98 23.34
CA ASN A 345 8.39 5.91 23.80
C ASN A 345 9.33 6.34 22.67
N ASN A 346 10.48 6.91 23.04
CA ASN A 346 11.55 7.17 22.09
C ASN A 346 12.16 5.86 21.58
N PHE A 347 12.70 5.93 20.37
CA PHE A 347 13.48 4.81 19.84
C PHE A 347 14.73 4.58 20.71
N ASN A 348 15.09 3.31 20.92
CA ASN A 348 16.31 2.97 21.62
C ASN A 348 17.54 3.27 20.74
N ALA A 349 18.13 4.45 20.91
CA ALA A 349 19.28 4.88 20.14
C ALA A 349 20.53 3.98 20.27
N SER A 350 20.57 3.07 21.26
CA SER A 350 21.66 2.10 21.40
C SER A 350 21.62 0.98 20.36
N GLU A 351 20.48 0.77 19.70
CA GLU A 351 20.34 -0.24 18.65
C GLU A 351 20.76 0.34 17.29
N THR A 352 22.08 0.38 17.08
CA THR A 352 22.66 0.81 15.81
C THR A 352 22.60 -0.30 14.76
N ASN A 353 22.76 0.06 13.49
CA ASN A 353 22.82 -0.93 12.39
C ASN A 353 23.96 -1.94 12.63
N GLU A 354 25.08 -1.53 13.22
CA GLU A 354 26.22 -2.37 13.55
C GLU A 354 25.85 -3.40 14.62
N VAL A 355 25.10 -3.01 15.66
CA VAL A 355 24.61 -3.95 16.69
C VAL A 355 23.66 -4.98 16.08
N VAL A 356 22.74 -4.54 15.22
CA VAL A 356 21.81 -5.43 14.52
C VAL A 356 22.55 -6.40 13.61
N LEU A 357 23.52 -5.92 12.83
CA LEU A 357 24.38 -6.73 11.98
C LEU A 357 25.21 -7.73 12.78
N GLN A 358 25.75 -7.32 13.92
CA GLN A 358 26.51 -8.21 14.79
C GLN A 358 25.65 -9.34 15.34
N ARG A 359 24.45 -9.03 15.87
CA ARG A 359 23.48 -10.06 16.29
C ARG A 359 23.13 -11.00 15.14
N PHE A 360 23.00 -10.48 13.92
CA PHE A 360 22.71 -11.31 12.75
C PHE A 360 23.88 -12.24 12.40
N ARG A 361 25.12 -11.74 12.42
CA ARG A 361 26.35 -12.53 12.25
C ARG A 361 26.52 -13.62 13.30
N GLU A 362 25.96 -13.43 14.49
CA GLU A 362 25.99 -14.39 15.60
C GLU A 362 24.83 -15.40 15.54
N GLY A 363 23.95 -15.32 14.54
CA GLY A 363 22.81 -16.24 14.39
C GLY A 363 21.68 -15.98 15.38
N PHE A 364 21.58 -14.75 15.92
CA PHE A 364 20.55 -14.39 16.87
C PHE A 364 19.14 -14.56 16.30
N TYR A 365 18.89 -14.04 15.10
CA TYR A 365 17.55 -14.06 14.48
C TYR A 365 17.24 -15.42 13.85
N ASN A 366 16.11 -16.02 14.25
CA ASN A 366 15.64 -17.29 13.71
C ASN A 366 14.56 -17.11 12.63
N ILE A 367 14.06 -15.90 12.44
CA ILE A 367 13.12 -15.52 11.38
C ILE A 367 13.66 -14.27 10.68
N VAL A 368 13.65 -14.29 9.35
CA VAL A 368 14.00 -13.12 8.53
C VAL A 368 12.80 -12.76 7.67
N ILE A 369 12.30 -11.54 7.80
CA ILE A 369 11.16 -11.04 7.03
C ILE A 369 11.67 -10.01 6.02
N ILE A 370 11.51 -10.30 4.74
CA ILE A 370 11.88 -9.41 3.64
C ILE A 370 10.61 -8.79 3.10
N THR A 371 10.56 -7.46 3.00
CA THR A 371 9.47 -6.76 2.31
C THR A 371 9.93 -6.30 0.93
N ASN A 372 9.01 -5.86 0.08
CA ASN A 372 9.33 -5.15 -1.16
C ASN A 372 9.13 -3.62 -1.06
N ALA A 373 8.87 -3.13 0.15
CA ALA A 373 8.59 -1.73 0.49
C ALA A 373 7.70 -1.02 -0.55
N GLY A 374 6.52 -1.57 -0.84
CA GLY A 374 5.53 -0.93 -1.71
C GLY A 374 5.98 -0.79 -3.17
N ASN A 375 6.55 -1.84 -3.74
CA ASN A 375 7.12 -1.92 -5.10
C ASN A 375 8.47 -1.25 -5.30
N MET A 376 9.10 -0.69 -4.26
CA MET A 376 10.40 -0.02 -4.44
C MET A 376 11.53 -1.01 -4.69
N TYR A 377 11.40 -2.24 -4.17
CA TYR A 377 12.42 -3.27 -4.30
C TYR A 377 11.79 -4.52 -4.90
N CYS A 378 12.41 -5.10 -5.92
CA CYS A 378 11.93 -6.27 -6.66
C CYS A 378 12.89 -7.47 -6.52
N GLY A 379 14.01 -7.25 -5.83
CA GLY A 379 14.98 -8.28 -5.49
C GLY A 379 15.85 -7.85 -4.32
N LEU A 380 16.45 -8.83 -3.65
CA LEU A 380 17.23 -8.57 -2.44
C LEU A 380 18.45 -7.69 -2.70
N GLY A 381 19.11 -7.82 -3.85
CA GLY A 381 20.31 -7.03 -4.19
C GLY A 381 20.06 -5.52 -4.27
N GLU A 382 18.83 -5.09 -4.50
CA GLU A 382 18.46 -3.68 -4.56
C GLU A 382 18.54 -3.02 -3.16
N TYR A 383 18.22 -3.76 -2.10
CA TYR A 383 18.41 -3.30 -0.71
C TYR A 383 19.87 -3.03 -0.36
N PHE A 384 20.80 -3.70 -1.02
CA PHE A 384 22.23 -3.53 -0.78
C PHE A 384 22.86 -2.50 -1.73
N TRP A 385 22.07 -1.80 -2.56
CA TRP A 385 22.55 -0.85 -3.58
C TRP A 385 23.64 -1.47 -4.48
N LYS A 386 23.49 -2.75 -4.84
CA LYS A 386 24.48 -3.51 -5.62
C LYS A 386 25.86 -3.63 -4.95
N ARG A 387 25.95 -3.46 -3.63
CA ARG A 387 27.15 -3.83 -2.86
C ARG A 387 27.19 -5.35 -2.72
N GLU A 388 27.76 -6.02 -3.71
CA GLU A 388 27.83 -7.48 -3.82
C GLU A 388 28.39 -8.13 -2.55
N ALA A 389 29.41 -7.55 -1.93
CA ALA A 389 29.99 -8.06 -0.69
C ALA A 389 28.99 -8.12 0.48
N ALA A 390 28.13 -7.11 0.64
CA ALA A 390 27.13 -7.07 1.71
C ALA A 390 25.96 -8.04 1.45
N LEU A 391 25.58 -8.19 0.17
CA LEU A 391 24.60 -9.20 -0.23
C LEU A 391 25.14 -10.62 0.00
N GLU A 392 26.38 -10.90 -0.41
CA GLU A 392 27.01 -12.20 -0.18
C GLU A 392 27.20 -12.49 1.31
N GLU A 393 27.55 -11.50 2.12
CA GLU A 393 27.59 -11.65 3.58
C GLU A 393 26.21 -12.05 4.13
N PHE A 394 25.15 -11.36 3.74
CA PHE A 394 23.79 -11.71 4.14
C PHE A 394 23.42 -13.14 3.71
N LEU A 395 23.74 -13.51 2.47
CA LEU A 395 23.48 -14.86 1.95
C LEU A 395 24.30 -15.92 2.70
N ASN A 396 25.55 -15.64 3.07
CA ASN A 396 26.39 -16.55 3.83
C ASN A 396 25.87 -16.76 5.25
N ILE A 397 25.43 -15.70 5.93
CA ILE A 397 24.82 -15.80 7.26
C ILE A 397 23.53 -16.64 7.19
N THR A 398 22.65 -16.37 6.22
CA THR A 398 21.41 -17.15 6.06
C THR A 398 21.68 -18.62 5.71
N ARG A 399 22.71 -18.93 4.92
CA ARG A 399 23.13 -20.33 4.66
C ARG A 399 23.69 -21.01 5.92
N THR A 400 24.43 -20.26 6.75
CA THR A 400 25.11 -20.79 7.94
C THR A 400 24.13 -21.10 9.07
N TYR A 401 23.24 -20.16 9.39
CA TYR A 401 22.31 -20.28 10.52
C TYR A 401 20.92 -20.78 10.13
N ASP A 402 20.61 -20.81 8.83
CA ASP A 402 19.36 -21.34 8.27
C ASP A 402 18.09 -20.77 8.94
N PRO A 403 17.93 -19.43 9.03
CA PRO A 403 16.71 -18.85 9.59
C PRO A 403 15.51 -19.07 8.67
N LEU A 404 14.31 -19.04 9.24
CA LEU A 404 13.07 -19.06 8.46
C LEU A 404 12.90 -17.73 7.71
N VAL A 405 13.19 -17.74 6.40
CA VAL A 405 12.99 -16.59 5.51
C VAL A 405 11.53 -16.50 5.04
N ILE A 406 10.91 -15.33 5.26
CA ILE A 406 9.54 -15.00 4.87
C ILE A 406 9.59 -13.79 3.96
N PHE A 407 8.82 -13.83 2.87
CA PHE A 407 8.64 -12.69 2.01
C PHE A 407 7.25 -12.08 2.21
N VAL A 408 7.17 -10.76 2.35
CA VAL A 408 5.92 -10.02 2.44
C VAL A 408 5.82 -9.04 1.29
N ASP A 409 4.97 -9.38 0.35
CA ASP A 409 4.66 -8.59 -0.82
C ASP A 409 3.57 -7.57 -0.52
N GLY A 410 4.01 -6.33 -0.30
CA GLY A 410 3.17 -5.16 -0.15
C GLY A 410 2.79 -4.53 -1.49
N SER A 411 3.03 -5.18 -2.62
CA SER A 411 2.72 -4.64 -3.95
C SER A 411 1.23 -4.40 -4.15
N ASP A 412 0.92 -3.31 -4.85
CA ASP A 412 -0.36 -3.18 -5.51
C ASP A 412 -0.39 -4.12 -6.72
N ALA A 413 -1.57 -4.30 -7.34
CA ALA A 413 -1.81 -5.14 -8.51
C ALA A 413 -0.79 -5.07 -9.69
N ASN A 414 0.06 -4.05 -9.78
CA ASN A 414 1.06 -3.87 -10.85
C ASN A 414 2.51 -3.99 -10.34
N GLY A 415 2.69 -4.48 -9.13
CA GLY A 415 3.99 -4.49 -8.48
C GLY A 415 4.87 -5.67 -8.84
N CYS A 416 6.03 -5.70 -8.18
CA CYS A 416 7.05 -6.72 -8.40
C CYS A 416 6.71 -8.03 -7.69
N HIS A 417 5.69 -8.73 -8.19
CA HIS A 417 5.32 -10.06 -7.71
C HIS A 417 6.34 -11.15 -8.08
N ASN A 418 7.24 -10.88 -9.04
CA ASN A 418 8.27 -11.82 -9.48
C ASN A 418 9.59 -11.56 -8.74
N TRP A 419 9.62 -11.92 -7.46
CA TRP A 419 10.82 -11.77 -6.64
C TRP A 419 11.92 -12.75 -7.07
N GLN A 420 13.01 -12.21 -7.61
CA GLN A 420 14.16 -12.98 -8.04
C GLN A 420 15.17 -13.09 -6.88
N SER A 421 15.07 -14.17 -6.09
CA SER A 421 16.04 -14.55 -5.04
C SER A 421 16.06 -13.61 -3.80
N PRO A 422 16.18 -14.11 -2.55
CA PRO A 422 16.57 -15.46 -2.12
C PRO A 422 15.42 -16.47 -2.11
N PRO A 423 15.71 -17.77 -1.92
CA PRO A 423 14.70 -18.72 -1.52
C PRO A 423 13.98 -18.24 -0.26
N TYR A 424 12.66 -18.19 -0.33
CA TYR A 424 11.78 -17.94 0.80
C TYR A 424 11.02 -19.23 1.14
N HIS A 425 10.55 -19.32 2.37
CA HIS A 425 9.81 -20.47 2.88
C HIS A 425 8.31 -20.19 2.97
N MET A 426 7.92 -18.92 3.11
CA MET A 426 6.53 -18.46 3.13
C MET A 426 6.41 -17.11 2.42
N HIS A 427 5.25 -16.86 1.83
CA HIS A 427 4.97 -15.63 1.11
C HIS A 427 3.63 -15.05 1.56
N PHE A 428 3.63 -13.84 2.10
CA PHE A 428 2.42 -13.08 2.41
C PHE A 428 2.17 -12.03 1.33
N ILE A 429 0.97 -12.00 0.74
CA ILE A 429 0.63 -11.11 -0.38
C ILE A 429 -0.54 -10.21 0.00
N ARG A 430 -0.39 -8.89 -0.20
CA ARG A 430 -1.45 -7.92 0.09
C ARG A 430 -2.62 -8.00 -0.90
N GLU A 431 -2.33 -8.11 -2.20
CA GLU A 431 -3.35 -8.11 -3.25
C GLU A 431 -3.26 -9.33 -4.15
N TRP A 432 -4.31 -10.13 -4.15
CA TRP A 432 -4.37 -11.38 -4.88
C TRP A 432 -4.96 -11.17 -6.27
N LYS A 433 -4.25 -10.51 -7.19
CA LYS A 433 -4.66 -10.49 -8.60
C LYS A 433 -4.01 -11.67 -9.32
N ALA A 434 -4.82 -12.70 -9.62
CA ALA A 434 -4.46 -13.86 -10.43
C ALA A 434 -2.98 -14.31 -10.29
N ALA A 435 -2.51 -14.43 -9.04
CA ALA A 435 -1.12 -14.78 -8.71
C ALA A 435 -0.69 -16.17 -9.26
N ARG A 436 -1.60 -16.88 -9.94
CA ARG A 436 -1.37 -18.13 -10.67
C ARG A 436 -0.35 -18.02 -11.81
N GLN A 437 -0.06 -16.82 -12.35
CA GLN A 437 0.84 -16.69 -13.50
C GLN A 437 2.28 -16.22 -13.18
N ILE A 438 2.59 -15.79 -11.95
CA ILE A 438 3.79 -14.94 -11.73
C ILE A 438 4.85 -15.56 -10.80
N PHE A 439 4.54 -16.59 -10.01
CA PHE A 439 5.57 -17.23 -9.18
C PHE A 439 6.39 -18.26 -9.97
N ARG A 440 7.54 -17.81 -10.51
CA ARG A 440 8.55 -18.69 -11.09
C ARG A 440 9.35 -19.44 -10.04
N SER A 441 9.46 -18.90 -8.83
CA SER A 441 10.14 -19.52 -7.69
C SER A 441 9.12 -20.19 -6.77
N GLN A 442 9.28 -21.49 -6.56
CA GLN A 442 8.51 -22.22 -5.56
C GLN A 442 9.12 -22.00 -4.16
N PRO A 443 8.30 -21.82 -3.12
CA PRO A 443 8.75 -21.83 -1.73
C PRO A 443 9.61 -23.06 -1.44
N ARG A 444 10.71 -22.90 -0.72
CA ARG A 444 11.53 -24.03 -0.25
C ARG A 444 11.02 -24.52 1.09
N GLN A 445 11.11 -25.83 1.32
CA GLN A 445 10.93 -26.40 2.64
C GLN A 445 12.06 -25.93 3.57
N TRP A 446 11.71 -25.50 4.78
CA TRP A 446 12.69 -25.03 5.75
C TRP A 446 13.43 -26.20 6.39
N SER A 447 14.77 -26.22 6.30
CA SER A 447 15.58 -27.35 6.76
C SER A 447 15.72 -27.39 8.30
N GLY A 448 15.45 -26.27 8.98
CA GLY A 448 15.49 -26.16 10.43
C GLY A 448 14.57 -27.13 11.18
N CYS A 449 13.46 -27.56 10.57
CA CYS A 449 12.60 -28.61 11.15
C CYS A 449 13.26 -29.99 11.16
N TRP A 450 14.06 -30.30 10.14
CA TRP A 450 14.63 -31.64 9.93
C TRP A 450 15.90 -31.87 10.74
N LYS A 451 16.67 -30.81 10.99
CA LYS A 451 17.93 -30.86 11.75
C LYS A 451 17.77 -31.08 13.26
N ARG A 452 16.54 -31.03 13.80
CA ARG A 452 16.26 -31.18 15.24
C ARG A 452 15.62 -32.52 15.62
N SER A 453 15.28 -33.36 14.64
CA SER A 453 14.66 -34.68 14.85
C SER A 453 15.64 -35.85 14.82
N GLY A 454 16.94 -35.58 14.67
CA GLY A 454 18.04 -36.54 14.87
C GLY A 454 19.05 -35.93 15.81
#